data_AF-A0A7J3T2M8-F1
#
_entry.id   AF-A0A7J3T2M8-F1
#
_cell.length_a   1.000
_cell.length_b   1.000
_cell.length_c   1.000
_cell.angle_alpha   90.00
_cell.angle_beta   90.00
_cell.angle_gamma   90.00
#
_symmetry.space_group_name_H-M   'P 1'
#
loop_
_entity.id
_entity.type
_entity.pdbx_description
1 polymer ?
#
loop_
_entity_poly.entity_id
_entity_poly.type
_entity_poly.pdbx_seq_one_letter_code
_entity_poly.pdbx_strand_id
1 'polypeptide(L)'
;MRTCKAVTCPVCGCLCDDIELQIDHGKIVKVKNGCSLSEAKFLGYAGHRLLKPLVRKNGRLVETTMEEATKKAAEILADAYYPILYGWSSTSCEAIRLGVELAEEVGGVIDNTSTVCHGPSVLGIQDVGISTCTLGQIRHRADLIVYWGSNPWSAHPRHIERYTMFPEGRFEKSEWRDYIVKTKASTAKKKVESALRIAPRQKADFTAPARSAPCPAIQKEGRRLIVVDVRRTRTAELADYFIQVEPNRDYELFQALRTLIHDQEIDVDKVAGVPVEYLEEVAEAMISCNFGVVFFGLGLTMSSGKARNVDAAL
;
A
#
# COMPACT_ATOMS: atom_id res chain seq x y z
N MET A 1 -17.80 20.12 -24.59
CA MET A 1 -16.76 19.24 -24.04
C MET A 1 -15.39 19.94 -23.88
N ARG A 2 -14.91 20.06 -22.63
CA ARG A 2 -13.60 20.62 -22.24
C ARG A 2 -12.72 19.51 -21.68
N THR A 3 -11.42 19.53 -21.96
CA THR A 3 -10.43 18.64 -21.33
C THR A 3 -9.65 19.40 -20.26
N CYS A 4 -9.54 18.83 -19.07
CA CYS A 4 -8.66 19.29 -18.00
C CYS A 4 -7.56 18.24 -17.83
N LYS A 5 -6.29 18.67 -17.92
CA LYS A 5 -5.10 17.81 -17.83
C LYS A 5 -4.38 18.08 -16.52
N ALA A 6 -3.43 17.19 -16.18
CA ALA A 6 -2.61 17.29 -14.98
C ALA A 6 -3.43 17.40 -13.69
N VAL A 7 -4.53 16.64 -13.62
CA VAL A 7 -5.39 16.61 -12.44
C VAL A 7 -4.79 15.63 -11.43
N THR A 8 -4.73 16.04 -10.16
CA THR A 8 -4.31 15.16 -9.07
C THR A 8 -5.47 14.27 -8.60
N CYS A 9 -5.22 12.97 -8.53
CA CYS A 9 -6.17 11.97 -8.05
C CYS A 9 -6.33 12.05 -6.51
N PRO A 10 -7.56 12.26 -5.98
CA PRO A 10 -7.80 12.48 -4.55
C PRO A 10 -8.16 11.18 -3.81
N VAL A 11 -7.52 10.05 -4.14
CA VAL A 11 -7.96 8.73 -3.64
C VAL A 11 -6.94 8.07 -2.69
N CYS A 12 -5.74 7.75 -3.16
CA CYS A 12 -4.73 7.06 -2.35
C CYS A 12 -3.40 7.83 -2.33
N GLY A 13 -2.45 7.35 -1.53
CA GLY A 13 -1.14 8.00 -1.33
C GLY A 13 -0.26 8.11 -2.58
N CYS A 14 -0.64 7.49 -3.70
CA CYS A 14 0.09 7.67 -4.97
C CYS A 14 -0.07 9.06 -5.58
N LEU A 15 -1.14 9.79 -5.22
CA LEU A 15 -1.44 11.15 -5.68
C LEU A 15 -1.17 11.35 -7.18
N CYS A 16 -1.72 10.47 -8.01
CA CYS A 16 -1.45 10.49 -9.44
C CYS A 16 -1.84 11.85 -10.04
N ASP A 17 -0.88 12.56 -10.61
CA ASP A 17 -0.96 13.93 -11.11
C ASP A 17 -1.08 14.03 -12.64
N ASP A 18 -1.20 12.91 -13.33
CA ASP A 18 -1.28 12.77 -14.79
C ASP A 18 -2.70 12.48 -15.29
N ILE A 19 -3.72 12.67 -14.43
CA ILE A 19 -5.11 12.38 -14.78
C ILE A 19 -5.62 13.42 -15.78
N GLU A 20 -6.31 12.95 -16.83
CA GLU A 20 -7.09 13.83 -17.71
C GLU A 20 -8.58 13.60 -17.49
N LEU A 21 -9.32 14.69 -17.28
CA LEU A 21 -10.77 14.69 -17.15
C LEU A 21 -11.41 15.31 -18.39
N GLN A 22 -12.41 14.64 -18.96
CA GLN A 22 -13.31 15.25 -19.94
C GLN A 22 -14.57 15.72 -19.23
N ILE A 23 -14.88 17.00 -19.42
CA ILE A 23 -15.99 17.69 -18.78
C ILE A 23 -16.98 18.12 -19.86
N ASP A 24 -18.24 17.77 -19.67
CA ASP A 24 -19.33 18.17 -20.54
C ASP A 24 -20.51 18.71 -19.73
N HIS A 25 -21.03 19.88 -20.10
CA HIS A 25 -22.06 20.60 -19.35
C HIS A 25 -21.81 20.65 -17.82
N GLY A 26 -20.56 20.91 -17.42
CA GLY A 26 -20.15 20.99 -16.01
C GLY A 26 -20.00 19.65 -15.29
N LYS A 27 -20.17 18.51 -15.97
CA LYS A 27 -20.05 17.16 -15.41
C LYS A 27 -18.83 16.44 -15.94
N ILE A 28 -18.15 15.69 -15.08
CA ILE A 28 -17.07 14.79 -15.49
C ILE A 28 -17.70 13.57 -16.18
N VAL A 29 -17.37 13.35 -17.45
CA VAL A 29 -17.92 12.26 -18.28
C VAL A 29 -16.89 11.19 -18.63
N LYS A 30 -15.60 11.50 -18.53
CA LYS A 30 -14.51 10.55 -18.77
C LYS A 30 -13.29 10.88 -17.94
N VAL A 31 -12.60 9.84 -17.51
CA VAL A 31 -11.30 9.89 -16.84
C VAL A 31 -10.31 9.14 -17.72
N LYS A 32 -9.12 9.68 -17.93
CA LYS A 32 -7.98 8.99 -18.54
C LYS A 32 -6.83 8.94 -17.55
N ASN A 33 -5.98 7.92 -17.69
CA ASN A 33 -4.87 7.61 -16.79
C ASN A 33 -5.31 7.33 -15.34
N GLY A 34 -6.61 7.14 -15.09
CA GLY A 34 -7.12 6.71 -13.78
C GLY A 34 -7.06 5.20 -13.63
N CYS A 35 -6.77 4.70 -12.42
CA CYS A 35 -7.14 3.34 -12.06
C CYS A 35 -8.64 3.26 -11.74
N SER A 36 -9.17 2.05 -11.56
CA SER A 36 -10.58 1.81 -11.22
C SER A 36 -11.07 2.63 -10.00
N LEU A 37 -10.22 2.83 -8.99
CA LEU A 37 -10.57 3.64 -7.80
C LEU A 37 -10.69 5.13 -8.14
N SER A 38 -9.77 5.64 -8.98
CA SER A 38 -9.79 7.03 -9.48
C SER A 38 -11.02 7.27 -10.34
N GLU A 39 -11.33 6.35 -11.25
CA GLU A 39 -12.50 6.45 -12.12
C GLU A 39 -13.80 6.43 -11.31
N ALA A 40 -13.92 5.50 -10.36
CA ALA A 40 -15.08 5.41 -9.48
C ALA A 40 -15.31 6.72 -8.70
N LYS A 41 -14.25 7.36 -8.20
CA LYS A 41 -14.34 8.64 -7.48
C LYS A 41 -14.81 9.78 -8.38
N PHE A 42 -14.18 9.95 -9.55
CA PHE A 42 -14.45 11.08 -10.44
C PHE A 42 -15.77 10.95 -11.22
N LEU A 43 -16.17 9.74 -11.59
CA LEU A 43 -17.44 9.50 -12.30
C LEU A 43 -18.62 9.35 -11.33
N GLY A 44 -18.37 8.80 -10.13
CA GLY A 44 -19.39 8.53 -9.12
C GLY A 44 -19.69 9.66 -8.14
N TYR A 45 -19.09 10.85 -8.31
CA TYR A 45 -19.12 11.95 -7.32
C TYR A 45 -20.54 12.42 -6.91
N ALA A 46 -21.54 12.19 -7.77
CA ALA A 46 -22.92 12.65 -7.57
C ALA A 46 -23.90 11.58 -7.06
N GLY A 47 -23.53 10.29 -7.01
CA GLY A 47 -24.48 9.18 -6.81
C GLY A 47 -25.27 9.23 -5.50
N HIS A 48 -24.63 9.64 -4.41
CA HIS A 48 -25.24 9.78 -3.07
C HIS A 48 -24.88 11.12 -2.44
N ARG A 49 -24.89 12.20 -3.23
CA ARG A 49 -24.44 13.52 -2.77
C ARG A 49 -25.54 14.20 -1.96
N LEU A 50 -25.25 14.48 -0.69
CA LEU A 50 -26.08 15.37 0.13
C LEU A 50 -25.98 16.80 -0.42
N LEU A 51 -27.12 17.39 -0.77
CA LEU A 51 -27.21 18.75 -1.33
C LEU A 51 -27.56 19.80 -0.28
N LYS A 52 -28.09 19.38 0.87
CA LYS A 52 -28.44 20.24 2.00
C LYS A 52 -27.91 19.65 3.30
N PRO A 53 -27.55 20.48 4.29
CA PRO A 53 -27.24 20.03 5.63
C PRO A 53 -28.43 19.30 6.27
N LEU A 54 -28.13 18.36 7.15
CA LEU A 54 -29.12 17.56 7.87
C LEU A 54 -28.87 17.65 9.38
N VAL A 55 -29.95 17.78 10.17
CA VAL A 55 -29.91 17.72 11.64
C VAL A 55 -30.83 16.61 12.11
N ARG A 56 -30.42 15.88 13.16
CA ARG A 56 -31.25 14.82 13.74
C ARG A 56 -32.28 15.43 14.71
N LYS A 57 -33.56 15.28 14.41
CA LYS A 57 -34.70 15.67 15.27
C LYS A 57 -35.58 14.44 15.49
N ASN A 58 -35.86 14.08 16.76
CA ASN A 58 -36.66 12.89 17.13
C ASN A 58 -36.18 11.59 16.44
N GLY A 59 -34.87 11.35 16.42
CA GLY A 59 -34.26 10.16 15.83
C GLY A 59 -34.15 10.17 14.30
N ARG A 60 -34.76 11.11 13.58
CA ARG A 60 -34.73 11.19 12.11
C ARG A 60 -33.88 12.37 11.62
N LEU A 61 -33.21 12.22 10.48
CA LEU A 61 -32.50 13.30 9.80
C LEU A 61 -33.50 14.17 9.04
N VAL A 62 -33.40 15.49 9.22
CA VAL A 62 -34.26 16.49 8.58
C VAL A 62 -33.38 17.56 7.93
N GLU A 63 -33.76 18.02 6.74
CA GLU A 63 -33.06 19.11 6.04
C GLU A 63 -33.09 20.41 6.84
N THR A 64 -32.01 21.18 6.75
CA THR A 64 -31.87 22.50 7.39
C THR A 64 -31.00 23.44 6.52
N THR A 65 -30.80 24.68 6.97
CA THR A 65 -29.93 25.66 6.32
C THR A 65 -28.48 25.50 6.79
N MET A 66 -27.53 26.05 6.02
CA MET A 66 -26.13 26.07 6.44
C MET A 66 -25.94 26.85 7.74
N GLU A 67 -26.65 27.97 7.89
CA GLU A 67 -26.60 28.84 9.08
C GLU A 67 -27.10 28.13 10.36
N GLU A 68 -28.25 27.44 10.30
CA GLU A 68 -28.75 26.68 11.47
C GLU A 68 -27.79 25.52 11.80
N ALA A 69 -27.27 24.81 10.79
CA ALA A 69 -26.37 23.69 10.99
C ALA A 69 -25.01 24.11 11.59
N THR A 70 -24.39 25.16 11.07
CA THR A 70 -23.09 25.65 11.58
C THR A 70 -23.23 26.27 12.95
N LYS A 71 -24.29 27.05 13.21
CA LYS A 71 -24.56 27.58 14.55
C LYS A 71 -24.70 26.44 15.56
N LYS A 72 -25.46 25.39 15.21
CA LYS A 72 -25.65 24.27 16.14
C LYS A 72 -24.37 23.48 16.37
N ALA A 73 -23.55 23.29 15.34
CA ALA A 73 -22.24 22.66 15.48
C ALA A 73 -21.30 23.49 16.38
N ALA A 74 -21.29 24.82 16.23
CA ALA A 74 -20.51 25.72 17.07
C ALA A 74 -20.93 25.68 18.54
N GLU A 75 -22.24 25.70 18.83
CA GLU A 75 -22.77 25.51 20.20
C GLU A 75 -22.28 24.18 20.81
N ILE A 76 -22.37 23.09 20.05
CA ILE A 76 -21.92 21.76 20.54
C ILE A 76 -20.43 21.77 20.86
N LEU A 77 -19.61 22.39 20.02
CA LEU A 77 -18.16 22.45 20.25
C LEU A 77 -17.79 23.35 21.42
N ALA A 78 -18.46 24.50 21.56
CA ALA A 78 -18.21 25.45 22.65
C ALA A 78 -18.65 24.92 24.02
N ASP A 79 -19.74 24.15 24.07
CA ASP A 79 -20.27 23.57 25.29
C ASP A 79 -19.59 22.22 25.65
N ALA A 80 -18.79 21.64 24.76
CA ALA A 80 -18.16 20.34 24.97
C ALA A 80 -17.01 20.45 25.98
N TYR A 81 -16.99 19.55 26.96
CA TYR A 81 -15.88 19.45 27.91
C TYR A 81 -14.58 18.91 27.28
N TYR A 82 -14.70 18.03 26.28
CA TYR A 82 -13.55 17.40 25.62
C TYR A 82 -13.87 17.10 24.14
N PRO A 83 -13.95 18.12 23.28
CA PRO A 83 -14.28 17.93 21.88
C PRO A 83 -13.17 17.20 21.12
N ILE A 84 -13.54 16.24 20.27
CA ILE A 84 -12.62 15.49 19.40
C ILE A 84 -12.93 15.81 17.94
N LEU A 85 -11.93 16.28 17.24
CA LEU A 85 -11.95 16.72 15.85
C LEU A 85 -11.20 15.69 14.99
N TYR A 86 -11.93 14.72 14.43
CA TYR A 86 -11.34 13.55 13.75
C TYR A 86 -11.55 13.51 12.23
N GLY A 87 -10.53 13.06 11.49
CA GLY A 87 -10.67 12.64 10.08
C GLY A 87 -9.54 13.17 9.19
N TRP A 88 -9.73 14.38 8.65
CA TRP A 88 -8.78 15.26 7.94
C TRP A 88 -8.03 14.72 6.70
N SER A 89 -7.86 13.40 6.54
CA SER A 89 -6.94 12.80 5.57
C SER A 89 -7.48 12.78 4.14
N SER A 90 -8.63 13.40 3.90
CA SER A 90 -9.28 13.52 2.59
C SER A 90 -9.81 14.94 2.33
N THR A 91 -9.17 15.95 2.92
CA THR A 91 -9.41 17.37 2.66
C THR A 91 -8.09 18.08 2.33
N SER A 92 -8.13 19.38 2.02
CA SER A 92 -6.94 20.16 1.69
C SER A 92 -6.19 20.66 2.92
N CYS A 93 -4.90 21.01 2.76
CA CYS A 93 -4.08 21.53 3.86
C CYS A 93 -4.63 22.85 4.43
N GLU A 94 -5.27 23.68 3.59
CA GLU A 94 -5.91 24.92 4.02
C GLU A 94 -7.05 24.66 5.00
N ALA A 95 -7.88 23.64 4.74
CA ALA A 95 -8.94 23.24 5.65
C ALA A 95 -8.39 22.60 6.94
N ILE A 96 -7.31 21.81 6.83
CA ILE A 96 -6.63 21.23 8.00
C ILE A 96 -6.09 22.33 8.91
N ARG A 97 -5.49 23.38 8.33
CA ARG A 97 -4.97 24.53 9.10
C ARG A 97 -6.05 25.18 9.96
N LEU A 98 -7.20 25.50 9.35
CA LEU A 98 -8.35 26.04 10.08
C LEU A 98 -8.90 25.06 11.11
N GLY A 99 -8.81 23.76 10.84
CA GLY A 99 -9.18 22.71 11.80
C GLY A 99 -8.29 22.69 13.04
N VAL A 100 -6.99 22.92 12.88
CA VAL A 100 -6.03 23.03 14.01
C VAL A 100 -6.35 24.28 14.83
N GLU A 101 -6.52 25.43 14.19
CA GLU A 101 -6.90 26.69 14.86
C GLU A 101 -8.23 26.53 15.63
N LEU A 102 -9.21 25.86 15.03
CA LEU A 102 -10.48 25.55 15.69
C LEU A 102 -10.28 24.62 16.91
N ALA A 103 -9.45 23.58 16.79
CA ALA A 103 -9.19 22.66 17.90
C ALA A 103 -8.55 23.37 19.09
N GLU A 104 -7.61 24.29 18.84
CA GLU A 104 -7.00 25.14 19.87
C GLU A 104 -8.06 26.04 20.55
N GLU A 105 -8.89 26.72 19.75
CA GLU A 105 -9.92 27.64 20.26
C GLU A 105 -10.94 26.94 21.18
N VAL A 106 -11.34 25.71 20.83
CA VAL A 106 -12.33 24.95 21.63
C VAL A 106 -11.69 24.10 22.72
N GLY A 107 -10.36 24.15 22.90
CA GLY A 107 -9.64 23.32 23.87
C GLY A 107 -9.78 21.81 23.59
N GLY A 108 -9.88 21.42 22.32
CA GLY A 108 -10.15 20.06 21.86
C GLY A 108 -8.92 19.27 21.44
N VAL A 109 -9.14 18.01 21.11
CA VAL A 109 -8.14 17.13 20.49
C VAL A 109 -8.41 17.04 19.01
N ILE A 110 -7.38 17.28 18.19
CA ILE A 110 -7.39 17.00 16.76
C ILE A 110 -6.63 15.71 16.47
N ASP A 111 -7.23 14.84 15.66
CA ASP A 111 -6.59 13.61 15.23
C ASP A 111 -7.04 13.20 13.82
N ASN A 112 -6.25 12.46 13.07
CA ASN A 112 -6.58 12.05 11.70
C ASN A 112 -6.56 10.52 11.55
N THR A 113 -6.85 10.02 10.35
CA THR A 113 -6.89 8.56 10.11
C THR A 113 -5.53 7.87 10.27
N SER A 114 -4.43 8.59 10.52
CA SER A 114 -3.14 7.96 10.79
C SER A 114 -3.19 7.06 12.03
N THR A 115 -3.96 7.39 13.06
CA THR A 115 -4.05 6.58 14.29
C THR A 115 -4.59 5.16 14.08
N VAL A 116 -5.30 4.93 12.97
CA VAL A 116 -5.78 3.61 12.53
C VAL A 116 -5.07 3.10 11.27
N CYS A 117 -3.94 3.72 10.90
CA CYS A 117 -3.20 3.47 9.66
C CYS A 117 -1.68 3.47 9.91
N HIS A 118 -1.00 4.58 9.62
CA HIS A 118 0.46 4.75 9.74
C HIS A 118 0.92 5.45 11.04
N GLY A 119 0.04 5.64 12.03
CA GLY A 119 0.37 6.16 13.35
C GLY A 119 1.50 5.37 14.03
N PRO A 120 1.47 4.02 13.99
CA PRO A 120 2.60 3.20 14.44
C PRO A 120 3.91 3.48 13.68
N SER A 121 3.83 3.84 12.39
CA SER A 121 5.00 4.25 11.62
C SER A 121 5.56 5.58 12.12
N VAL A 122 4.71 6.56 12.44
CA VAL A 122 5.15 7.83 13.01
C VAL A 122 5.89 7.59 14.32
N LEU A 123 5.38 6.72 15.20
CA LEU A 123 6.04 6.36 16.46
C LEU A 123 7.39 5.68 16.23
N GLY A 124 7.48 4.71 15.31
CA GLY A 124 8.75 4.05 14.97
C GLY A 124 9.80 5.04 14.44
N ILE A 125 9.39 5.94 13.55
CA ILE A 125 10.28 6.97 12.98
C ILE A 125 10.78 7.95 14.05
N GLN A 126 9.95 8.26 15.06
CA GLN A 126 10.36 9.10 16.20
C GLN A 126 11.42 8.41 17.07
N ASP A 127 11.37 7.08 17.19
CA ASP A 127 12.31 6.29 17.99
C ASP A 127 13.67 6.10 17.27
N VAL A 128 13.66 5.73 15.99
CA VAL A 128 14.89 5.28 15.28
C VAL A 128 15.28 6.12 14.05
N GLY A 129 14.45 7.11 13.68
CA GLY A 129 14.65 7.91 12.46
C GLY A 129 14.09 7.25 11.20
N ILE A 130 14.32 7.86 10.04
CA ILE A 130 13.91 7.30 8.73
C ILE A 130 14.94 7.60 7.65
N SER A 131 15.37 6.54 6.95
CA SER A 131 16.13 6.65 5.70
C SER A 131 15.17 6.47 4.52
N THR A 132 15.00 7.51 3.70
CA THR A 132 14.01 7.51 2.61
C THR A 132 14.47 8.29 1.38
N CYS A 133 13.70 8.18 0.30
CA CYS A 133 13.93 8.87 -0.96
C CYS A 133 12.61 9.14 -1.68
N THR A 134 12.65 9.94 -2.75
CA THR A 134 11.46 10.22 -3.57
C THR A 134 11.19 9.09 -4.55
N LEU A 135 9.92 8.93 -4.96
CA LEU A 135 9.50 7.94 -5.96
C LEU A 135 10.26 8.07 -7.29
N GLY A 136 10.79 9.25 -7.61
CA GLY A 136 11.66 9.46 -8.77
C GLY A 136 13.01 8.74 -8.66
N GLN A 137 13.64 8.72 -7.47
CA GLN A 137 14.88 7.95 -7.27
C GLN A 137 14.62 6.47 -7.47
N ILE A 138 13.54 5.96 -6.88
CA ILE A 138 13.12 4.56 -6.97
C ILE A 138 12.86 4.17 -8.44
N ARG A 139 12.10 5.00 -9.16
CA ARG A 139 11.84 4.79 -10.58
C ARG A 139 13.14 4.68 -11.38
N HIS A 140 14.15 5.49 -11.09
CA HIS A 140 15.33 5.53 -11.96
C HIS A 140 16.45 4.58 -11.56
N ARG A 141 16.55 4.19 -10.29
CA ARG A 141 17.72 3.52 -9.70
C ARG A 141 17.43 2.22 -8.97
N ALA A 142 16.21 1.98 -8.48
CA ALA A 142 15.97 0.84 -7.61
C ALA A 142 16.01 -0.48 -8.38
N ASP A 143 17.02 -1.30 -8.07
CA ASP A 143 17.24 -2.65 -8.59
C ASP A 143 16.72 -3.73 -7.61
N LEU A 144 16.40 -3.35 -6.38
CA LEU A 144 15.67 -4.20 -5.43
C LEU A 144 14.47 -3.45 -4.83
N ILE A 145 13.29 -4.04 -4.95
CA ILE A 145 12.05 -3.52 -4.38
C ILE A 145 11.47 -4.56 -3.42
N VAL A 146 11.17 -4.15 -2.20
CA VAL A 146 10.50 -4.98 -1.19
C VAL A 146 9.12 -4.39 -0.91
N TYR A 147 8.06 -5.18 -1.08
CA TYR A 147 6.73 -4.86 -0.55
C TYR A 147 6.46 -5.72 0.68
N TRP A 148 6.48 -5.11 1.87
CA TRP A 148 6.28 -5.80 3.14
C TRP A 148 4.92 -5.46 3.76
N GLY A 149 4.07 -6.46 3.99
CA GLY A 149 2.73 -6.26 4.55
C GLY A 149 1.90 -5.27 3.73
N SER A 150 2.13 -5.20 2.41
CA SER A 150 1.47 -4.26 1.51
C SER A 150 1.08 -4.93 0.20
N ASN A 151 -0.11 -4.56 -0.31
CA ASN A 151 -0.64 -5.06 -1.59
C ASN A 151 -0.96 -3.87 -2.52
N PRO A 152 0.06 -3.20 -3.08
CA PRO A 152 -0.09 -2.08 -3.98
C PRO A 152 -0.96 -2.40 -5.20
N TRP A 153 -0.97 -3.63 -5.71
CA TRP A 153 -1.86 -3.99 -6.83
C TRP A 153 -3.33 -3.60 -6.56
N SER A 154 -3.80 -3.83 -5.34
CA SER A 154 -5.19 -3.54 -4.95
C SER A 154 -5.35 -2.16 -4.31
N ALA A 155 -4.44 -1.78 -3.40
CA ALA A 155 -4.57 -0.56 -2.59
C ALA A 155 -4.01 0.69 -3.29
N HIS A 156 -2.99 0.53 -4.12
CA HIS A 156 -2.27 1.59 -4.79
C HIS A 156 -2.01 1.23 -6.26
N PRO A 157 -3.06 1.01 -7.09
CA PRO A 157 -2.93 0.19 -8.31
C PRO A 157 -1.92 0.70 -9.34
N ARG A 158 -1.70 2.02 -9.40
CA ARG A 158 -0.71 2.64 -10.30
C ARG A 158 0.70 2.75 -9.72
N HIS A 159 0.93 2.35 -8.48
CA HIS A 159 2.24 2.44 -7.84
C HIS A 159 3.28 1.57 -8.56
N ILE A 160 2.92 0.31 -8.83
CA ILE A 160 3.78 -0.65 -9.53
C ILE A 160 4.05 -0.18 -10.97
N GLU A 161 3.02 0.34 -11.64
CA GLU A 161 3.07 0.88 -13.00
C GLU A 161 4.00 2.10 -13.11
N ARG A 162 3.89 3.04 -12.16
CA ARG A 162 4.53 4.36 -12.27
C ARG A 162 5.91 4.42 -11.64
N TYR A 163 6.16 3.64 -10.60
CA TYR A 163 7.32 3.90 -9.72
C TYR A 163 8.23 2.70 -9.48
N THR A 164 7.75 1.46 -9.55
CA THR A 164 8.58 0.29 -9.20
C THR A 164 8.86 -0.64 -10.37
N MET A 165 8.02 -1.63 -10.67
CA MET A 165 8.40 -2.73 -11.56
C MET A 165 8.33 -2.37 -13.04
N PHE A 166 7.29 -1.66 -13.42
CA PHE A 166 6.95 -1.46 -14.82
C PHE A 166 7.41 -0.14 -15.46
N PRO A 167 7.81 0.93 -14.75
CA PRO A 167 8.32 2.12 -15.42
C PRO A 167 9.74 1.91 -15.94
N GLU A 168 10.01 2.52 -17.08
CA GLU A 168 11.39 2.67 -17.56
C GLU A 168 12.12 3.70 -16.69
N GLY A 169 13.22 3.26 -16.09
CA GLY A 169 14.16 4.06 -15.33
C GLY A 169 15.27 4.63 -16.20
N ARG A 170 16.18 5.40 -15.58
CA ARG A 170 17.36 5.93 -16.27
C ARG A 170 18.50 4.92 -16.26
N PHE A 171 18.59 4.16 -15.16
CA PHE A 171 19.61 3.14 -14.92
C PHE A 171 18.98 1.75 -14.93
N GLU A 172 17.74 1.63 -14.41
CA GLU A 172 17.01 0.36 -14.38
C GLU A 172 15.93 0.25 -15.47
N LYS A 173 15.89 -0.90 -16.14
CA LYS A 173 14.92 -1.19 -17.22
C LYS A 173 13.56 -1.61 -16.66
N SER A 174 12.55 -1.54 -17.52
CA SER A 174 11.20 -2.01 -17.20
C SER A 174 11.08 -3.55 -17.26
N GLU A 175 10.35 -4.09 -16.29
CA GLU A 175 10.03 -5.53 -16.18
C GLU A 175 8.82 -5.97 -17.01
N TRP A 176 8.27 -5.10 -17.88
CA TRP A 176 7.11 -5.43 -18.72
C TRP A 176 7.33 -6.67 -19.60
N ARG A 177 8.54 -6.84 -20.14
CA ARG A 177 8.87 -7.96 -21.03
C ARG A 177 8.79 -9.28 -20.27
N ASP A 178 9.44 -9.34 -19.12
CA ASP A 178 9.48 -10.53 -18.26
C ASP A 178 8.10 -10.88 -17.72
N TYR A 179 7.32 -9.88 -17.33
CA TYR A 179 5.94 -10.07 -16.90
C TYR A 179 5.06 -10.70 -18.00
N ILE A 180 5.18 -10.24 -19.25
CA ILE A 180 4.42 -10.82 -20.38
C ILE A 180 4.83 -12.28 -20.63
N VAL A 181 6.12 -12.58 -20.56
CA VAL A 181 6.64 -13.95 -20.71
C VAL A 181 6.11 -14.86 -19.60
N LYS A 182 6.24 -14.45 -18.33
CA LYS A 182 5.70 -15.17 -17.15
C LYS A 182 4.18 -15.40 -17.29
N THR A 183 3.44 -14.39 -17.72
CA THR A 183 1.97 -14.47 -17.88
C THR A 183 1.57 -15.47 -18.97
N LYS A 184 2.24 -15.45 -20.13
CA LYS A 184 1.99 -16.41 -21.21
C LYS A 184 2.29 -17.84 -20.77
N ALA A 185 3.41 -18.05 -20.07
CA ALA A 185 3.78 -19.35 -19.53
C ALA A 185 2.74 -19.87 -18.51
N SER A 186 2.29 -19.02 -17.59
CA SER A 186 1.25 -19.38 -16.60
C SER A 186 -0.09 -19.76 -17.26
N THR A 187 -0.45 -19.06 -18.33
CA THR A 187 -1.69 -19.32 -19.07
C THR A 187 -1.61 -20.64 -19.84
N ALA A 188 -0.45 -20.93 -20.44
CA ALA A 188 -0.18 -22.23 -21.06
C ALA A 188 -0.24 -23.37 -20.03
N LYS A 189 0.38 -23.18 -18.85
CA LYS A 189 0.34 -24.15 -17.75
C LYS A 189 -1.08 -24.42 -17.26
N LYS A 190 -1.89 -23.37 -17.03
CA LYS A 190 -3.31 -23.50 -16.63
C LYS A 190 -4.14 -24.22 -17.69
N LYS A 191 -3.87 -24.01 -18.99
CA LYS A 191 -4.53 -24.77 -20.07
C LYS A 191 -4.18 -26.25 -20.05
N VAL A 192 -2.90 -26.59 -19.83
CA VAL A 192 -2.44 -27.98 -19.70
C VAL A 192 -3.03 -28.65 -18.44
N GLU A 193 -2.99 -27.97 -17.29
CA GLU A 193 -3.61 -28.46 -16.05
C GLU A 193 -5.12 -28.66 -16.18
N SER A 194 -5.80 -27.75 -16.88
CA SER A 194 -7.23 -27.89 -17.17
C SER A 194 -7.54 -29.09 -18.08
N ALA A 195 -6.64 -29.43 -19.01
CA ALA A 195 -6.78 -30.62 -19.86
C ALA A 195 -6.49 -31.92 -19.08
N LEU A 196 -5.59 -31.88 -18.10
CA LEU A 196 -5.24 -33.01 -17.23
C LEU A 196 -6.28 -33.30 -16.13
N ARG A 197 -7.21 -32.37 -15.85
CA ARG A 197 -8.33 -32.57 -14.90
C ARG A 197 -9.36 -33.63 -15.31
N ILE A 198 -9.19 -34.27 -16.47
CA ILE A 198 -10.02 -35.38 -16.96
C ILE A 198 -9.57 -36.73 -16.32
N ALA A 199 -8.42 -36.78 -15.64
CA ALA A 199 -7.97 -37.97 -14.89
C ALA A 199 -8.39 -37.93 -13.40
N PRO A 200 -8.62 -39.09 -12.75
CA PRO A 200 -9.14 -39.13 -11.38
C PRO A 200 -8.13 -38.58 -10.38
N ARG A 201 -8.61 -37.68 -9.50
CA ARG A 201 -7.81 -36.98 -8.48
C ARG A 201 -7.45 -37.92 -7.31
N GLN A 202 -6.16 -38.11 -7.05
CA GLN A 202 -5.69 -38.35 -5.68
C GLN A 202 -5.59 -37.02 -4.93
N LYS A 203 -5.92 -37.02 -3.62
CA LYS A 203 -5.80 -35.85 -2.75
C LYS A 203 -4.35 -35.39 -2.71
N ALA A 204 -4.10 -34.14 -3.10
CA ALA A 204 -2.79 -33.51 -2.96
C ALA A 204 -2.68 -32.95 -1.53
N ASP A 205 -1.80 -33.55 -0.73
CA ASP A 205 -1.30 -32.91 0.48
C ASP A 205 -0.47 -31.67 0.10
N PHE A 206 -0.52 -30.64 0.93
CA PHE A 206 0.36 -29.49 0.78
C PHE A 206 1.78 -29.93 1.08
N THR A 207 2.56 -30.18 0.03
CA THR A 207 4.00 -30.31 0.10
C THR A 207 4.62 -28.92 -0.01
N ALA A 208 5.57 -28.62 0.89
CA ALA A 208 6.46 -27.48 0.72
C ALA A 208 7.04 -27.52 -0.71
N PRO A 209 7.20 -26.37 -1.41
CA PRO A 209 7.73 -26.37 -2.76
C PRO A 209 9.05 -27.15 -2.77
N ALA A 210 9.10 -28.21 -3.57
CA ALA A 210 10.29 -29.03 -3.74
C ALA A 210 11.47 -28.12 -4.10
N ARG A 211 12.64 -28.39 -3.50
CA ARG A 211 13.93 -27.76 -3.82
C ARG A 211 14.03 -27.55 -5.32
N SER A 212 13.79 -26.32 -5.77
CA SER A 212 14.32 -25.88 -7.05
C SER A 212 15.79 -25.59 -6.79
N ALA A 213 16.66 -25.97 -7.73
CA ALA A 213 18.01 -25.43 -7.87
C ALA A 213 18.09 -23.94 -7.51
N PRO A 214 19.27 -23.39 -7.10
CA PRO A 214 19.42 -21.98 -6.71
C PRO A 214 18.59 -21.10 -7.64
N CYS A 215 17.69 -20.33 -7.04
CA CYS A 215 16.63 -19.68 -7.80
C CYS A 215 17.27 -18.81 -8.90
N PRO A 216 16.80 -18.87 -10.16
CA PRO A 216 17.29 -18.01 -11.25
C PRO A 216 17.25 -16.50 -10.94
N ALA A 217 16.57 -16.10 -9.85
CA ALA A 217 16.44 -14.74 -9.37
C ALA A 217 17.74 -14.11 -8.85
N ILE A 218 18.72 -14.89 -8.39
CA ILE A 218 20.05 -14.35 -7.97
C ILE A 218 20.82 -13.83 -9.19
N GLN A 219 20.58 -14.40 -10.38
CA GLN A 219 21.23 -14.01 -11.64
C GLN A 219 20.37 -13.06 -12.49
N LYS A 220 19.26 -12.56 -11.97
CA LYS A 220 18.35 -11.70 -12.73
C LYS A 220 18.98 -10.30 -12.90
N GLU A 221 19.24 -9.93 -14.15
CA GLU A 221 19.55 -8.55 -14.50
C GLU A 221 18.28 -7.69 -14.43
N GLY A 222 18.37 -6.50 -13.82
CA GLY A 222 17.25 -5.57 -13.68
C GLY A 222 16.59 -5.63 -12.30
N ARG A 223 15.28 -5.33 -12.24
CA ARG A 223 14.61 -5.11 -10.96
C ARG A 223 14.19 -6.42 -10.32
N ARG A 224 14.64 -6.67 -9.10
CA ARG A 224 14.21 -7.80 -8.27
C ARG A 224 13.06 -7.37 -7.34
N LEU A 225 12.05 -8.22 -7.23
CA LEU A 225 10.89 -7.98 -6.36
C LEU A 225 10.79 -9.01 -5.23
N ILE A 226 10.87 -8.54 -4.00
CA ILE A 226 10.53 -9.31 -2.80
C ILE A 226 9.14 -8.87 -2.33
N VAL A 227 8.27 -9.84 -2.04
CA VAL A 227 6.98 -9.58 -1.40
C VAL A 227 6.88 -10.41 -0.12
N VAL A 228 6.63 -9.74 0.99
CA VAL A 228 6.37 -10.38 2.30
C VAL A 228 4.92 -10.12 2.67
N ASP A 229 4.10 -11.18 2.70
CA ASP A 229 2.68 -11.08 3.06
C ASP A 229 2.18 -12.45 3.55
N VAL A 230 1.31 -12.45 4.55
CA VAL A 230 0.62 -13.65 5.05
C VAL A 230 -0.24 -14.33 3.96
N ARG A 231 -0.64 -13.57 2.93
CA ARG A 231 -1.47 -14.03 1.80
C ARG A 231 -0.71 -13.89 0.49
N ARG A 232 -0.91 -14.87 -0.39
CA ARG A 232 -0.47 -14.78 -1.78
C ARG A 232 -1.40 -13.86 -2.60
N THR A 233 -1.16 -12.56 -2.51
CA THR A 233 -1.91 -11.52 -3.23
C THR A 233 -1.48 -11.39 -4.69
N ARG A 234 -2.20 -10.59 -5.48
CA ARG A 234 -1.78 -10.28 -6.86
C ARG A 234 -0.45 -9.51 -6.95
N THR A 235 -0.07 -8.79 -5.88
CA THR A 235 1.29 -8.24 -5.78
C THR A 235 2.30 -9.37 -5.61
N ALA A 236 2.03 -10.35 -4.72
CA ALA A 236 2.90 -11.51 -4.51
C ALA A 236 3.09 -12.38 -5.76
N GLU A 237 2.10 -12.43 -6.65
CA GLU A 237 2.22 -13.15 -7.94
C GLU A 237 3.28 -12.55 -8.89
N LEU A 238 3.65 -11.28 -8.68
CA LEU A 238 4.71 -10.62 -9.45
C LEU A 238 6.11 -10.87 -8.88
N ALA A 239 6.19 -11.33 -7.63
CA ALA A 239 7.43 -11.38 -6.88
C ALA A 239 8.42 -12.40 -7.48
N ASP A 240 9.69 -12.05 -7.44
CA ASP A 240 10.78 -13.01 -7.67
C ASP A 240 11.00 -13.84 -6.39
N TYR A 241 10.85 -13.19 -5.22
CA TYR A 241 10.84 -13.86 -3.90
C TYR A 241 9.53 -13.56 -3.19
N PHE A 242 8.75 -14.60 -2.88
CA PHE A 242 7.55 -14.46 -2.05
C PHE A 242 7.78 -15.14 -0.71
N ILE A 243 7.84 -14.33 0.35
CA ILE A 243 7.93 -14.80 1.72
C ILE A 243 6.54 -14.79 2.33
N GLN A 244 6.00 -15.99 2.55
CA GLN A 244 4.73 -16.15 3.25
C GLN A 244 4.98 -16.24 4.75
N VAL A 245 5.10 -15.08 5.40
CA VAL A 245 5.29 -14.97 6.85
C VAL A 245 4.05 -15.47 7.61
N GLU A 246 4.26 -16.08 8.77
CA GLU A 246 3.17 -16.39 9.70
C GLU A 246 2.50 -15.11 10.25
N PRO A 247 1.17 -15.12 10.48
CA PRO A 247 0.49 -13.96 11.05
C PRO A 247 1.11 -13.52 12.38
N ASN A 248 1.39 -12.21 12.49
CA ASN A 248 1.97 -11.57 13.69
C ASN A 248 3.42 -11.98 14.00
N ARG A 249 4.18 -12.48 13.02
CA ARG A 249 5.59 -12.87 13.18
C ARG A 249 6.56 -12.03 12.35
N ASP A 250 6.12 -10.86 11.89
CA ASP A 250 6.93 -9.92 11.10
C ASP A 250 8.17 -9.44 11.88
N TYR A 251 8.02 -9.20 13.19
CA TYR A 251 9.13 -8.74 14.04
C TYR A 251 10.27 -9.77 14.06
N GLU A 252 9.95 -11.03 14.35
CA GLU A 252 10.93 -12.12 14.37
C GLU A 252 11.58 -12.33 13.00
N LEU A 253 10.81 -12.18 11.92
CA LEU A 253 11.35 -12.25 10.56
C LEU A 253 12.35 -11.11 10.27
N PHE A 254 12.06 -9.89 10.71
CA PHE A 254 13.01 -8.79 10.62
C PHE A 254 14.27 -9.04 11.44
N GLN A 255 14.15 -9.54 12.67
CA GLN A 255 15.32 -9.87 13.48
C GLN A 255 16.19 -10.93 12.78
N ALA A 256 15.59 -11.97 12.22
CA ALA A 256 16.32 -12.97 11.45
C ALA A 256 17.07 -12.37 10.26
N LEU A 257 16.39 -11.56 9.42
CA LEU A 257 17.06 -10.90 8.29
C LEU A 257 18.18 -9.97 8.75
N ARG A 258 18.00 -9.21 9.84
CA ARG A 258 19.04 -8.35 10.40
C ARG A 258 20.25 -9.16 10.85
N THR A 259 20.03 -10.27 11.56
CA THR A 259 21.10 -11.20 11.97
C THR A 259 21.87 -11.71 10.76
N LEU A 260 21.17 -12.22 9.74
CA LEU A 260 21.80 -12.74 8.51
C LEU A 260 22.57 -11.67 7.73
N ILE A 261 22.03 -10.46 7.64
CA ILE A 261 22.69 -9.33 6.96
C ILE A 261 24.00 -8.93 7.68
N HIS A 262 24.10 -9.17 8.98
CA HIS A 262 25.31 -8.95 9.77
C HIS A 262 26.25 -10.18 9.80
N ASP A 263 26.03 -11.16 8.92
CA ASP A 263 26.85 -12.37 8.81
C ASP A 263 26.88 -13.20 10.11
N GLN A 264 25.73 -13.25 10.80
CA GLN A 264 25.52 -14.04 12.02
C GLN A 264 24.63 -15.25 11.74
N GLU A 265 24.90 -16.36 12.43
CA GLU A 265 24.17 -17.62 12.28
C GLU A 265 22.87 -17.65 13.09
N ILE A 266 21.87 -18.37 12.58
CA ILE A 266 20.59 -18.63 13.25
C ILE A 266 20.47 -20.13 13.50
N ASP A 267 20.51 -20.54 14.77
CA ASP A 267 20.47 -21.95 15.20
C ASP A 267 19.03 -22.48 15.31
N VAL A 268 18.21 -22.29 14.27
CA VAL A 268 16.89 -22.89 14.11
C VAL A 268 16.59 -23.19 12.64
N ASP A 269 15.75 -24.21 12.36
CA ASP A 269 15.40 -24.56 10.98
C ASP A 269 14.52 -23.49 10.29
N LYS A 270 13.67 -22.81 11.06
CA LYS A 270 12.66 -21.86 10.55
C LYS A 270 12.44 -20.69 11.50
N VAL A 271 12.21 -19.51 10.93
CA VAL A 271 11.73 -18.32 11.64
C VAL A 271 10.45 -17.82 10.98
N ALA A 272 9.41 -17.54 11.79
CA ALA A 272 8.13 -17.02 11.29
C ALA A 272 7.47 -17.88 10.19
N GLY A 273 7.67 -19.20 10.25
CA GLY A 273 7.20 -20.17 9.25
C GLY A 273 8.10 -20.33 8.01
N VAL A 274 9.19 -19.58 7.92
CA VAL A 274 10.08 -19.52 6.75
C VAL A 274 11.40 -20.25 7.04
N PRO A 275 11.87 -21.15 6.17
CA PRO A 275 13.18 -21.81 6.32
C PRO A 275 14.34 -20.81 6.36
N VAL A 276 15.30 -21.02 7.27
CA VAL A 276 16.49 -20.15 7.39
C VAL A 276 17.33 -20.17 6.10
N GLU A 277 17.51 -21.34 5.47
CA GLU A 277 18.17 -21.46 4.15
C GLU A 277 17.57 -20.49 3.10
N TYR A 278 16.24 -20.30 3.11
CA TYR A 278 15.58 -19.39 2.18
C TYR A 278 15.74 -17.91 2.59
N LEU A 279 15.83 -17.63 3.90
CA LEU A 279 16.11 -16.29 4.39
C LEU A 279 17.53 -15.84 4.08
N GLU A 280 18.50 -16.77 4.07
CA GLU A 280 19.88 -16.52 3.64
C GLU A 280 19.93 -16.09 2.18
N GLU A 281 19.22 -16.79 1.28
CA GLU A 281 19.10 -16.39 -0.13
C GLU A 281 18.50 -14.98 -0.29
N VAL A 282 17.50 -14.65 0.51
CA VAL A 282 16.86 -13.32 0.49
C VAL A 282 17.80 -12.26 1.05
N ALA A 283 18.53 -12.55 2.13
CA ALA A 283 19.52 -11.65 2.71
C ALA A 283 20.64 -11.36 1.71
N GLU A 284 21.12 -12.37 0.99
CA GLU A 284 22.11 -12.18 -0.09
C GLU A 284 21.55 -11.28 -1.21
N ALA A 285 20.27 -11.45 -1.58
CA ALA A 285 19.62 -10.56 -2.55
C ALA A 285 19.55 -9.10 -2.05
N MET A 286 19.33 -8.90 -0.74
CA MET A 286 19.32 -7.59 -0.10
C MET A 286 20.72 -6.96 -0.06
N ILE A 287 21.76 -7.71 0.31
CA ILE A 287 23.14 -7.23 0.40
C ILE A 287 23.69 -6.91 -1.00
N SER A 288 23.36 -7.71 -2.01
CA SER A 288 23.88 -7.56 -3.38
C SER A 288 23.26 -6.42 -4.19
N CYS A 289 22.22 -5.74 -3.68
CA CYS A 289 21.58 -4.65 -4.43
C CYS A 289 22.42 -3.36 -4.45
N ASN A 290 22.29 -2.59 -5.52
CA ASN A 290 22.91 -1.25 -5.61
C ASN A 290 22.01 -0.18 -4.99
N PHE A 291 20.68 -0.31 -5.15
CA PHE A 291 19.69 0.58 -4.58
C PHE A 291 18.42 -0.21 -4.21
N GLY A 292 18.33 -0.57 -2.93
CA GLY A 292 17.16 -1.22 -2.35
C GLY A 292 16.13 -0.23 -1.81
N VAL A 293 14.85 -0.58 -1.90
CA VAL A 293 13.78 0.13 -1.19
C VAL A 293 12.80 -0.84 -0.55
N VAL A 294 12.38 -0.52 0.68
CA VAL A 294 11.33 -1.22 1.40
C VAL A 294 10.08 -0.34 1.47
N PHE A 295 9.01 -0.79 0.83
CA PHE A 295 7.67 -0.25 0.99
C PHE A 295 6.88 -1.14 1.95
N PHE A 296 6.38 -0.56 3.02
CA PHE A 296 5.54 -1.29 3.99
C PHE A 296 4.17 -0.64 4.17
N GLY A 297 3.20 -1.45 4.61
CA GLY A 297 1.81 -1.03 4.74
C GLY A 297 1.13 -1.52 6.00
N LEU A 298 -0.20 -1.57 5.96
CA LEU A 298 -1.04 -1.92 7.11
C LEU A 298 -0.81 -3.33 7.65
N GLY A 299 -0.30 -4.26 6.83
CA GLY A 299 0.08 -5.59 7.30
C GLY A 299 1.17 -5.54 8.37
N LEU A 300 1.98 -4.47 8.38
CA LEU A 300 3.02 -4.24 9.37
C LEU A 300 2.56 -3.36 10.53
N THR A 301 1.81 -2.30 10.25
CA THR A 301 1.42 -1.30 11.26
C THR A 301 0.25 -1.75 12.12
N MET A 302 -0.61 -2.65 11.61
CA MET A 302 -1.83 -3.09 12.28
C MET A 302 -1.76 -4.54 12.82
N SER A 303 -0.64 -5.23 12.63
CA SER A 303 -0.36 -6.53 13.26
C SER A 303 0.23 -6.37 14.67
N SER A 304 0.36 -7.46 15.41
CA SER A 304 1.03 -7.48 16.72
C SER A 304 2.43 -6.87 16.60
N GLY A 305 2.83 -6.06 17.59
CA GLY A 305 4.08 -5.30 17.58
C GLY A 305 3.91 -3.85 17.11
N LYS A 306 3.04 -3.59 16.12
CA LYS A 306 2.72 -2.25 15.59
C LYS A 306 3.96 -1.39 15.31
N ALA A 307 4.29 -0.46 16.21
CA ALA A 307 5.44 0.44 16.06
C ALA A 307 6.77 -0.31 16.14
N ARG A 308 6.86 -1.39 16.92
CA ARG A 308 8.09 -2.20 17.03
C ARG A 308 8.41 -2.96 15.75
N ASN A 309 7.39 -3.30 14.95
CA ASN A 309 7.62 -3.85 13.62
C ASN A 309 8.23 -2.81 12.68
N VAL A 310 7.80 -1.55 12.79
CA VAL A 310 8.33 -0.46 11.96
C VAL A 310 9.75 -0.10 12.39
N ASP A 311 10.02 -0.02 13.70
CA ASP A 311 11.37 0.10 14.27
C ASP A 311 12.31 -0.98 13.70
N ALA A 312 11.88 -2.24 13.71
CA ALA A 312 12.68 -3.34 13.16
C ALA A 312 12.93 -3.23 11.63
N ALA A 313 12.02 -2.57 10.90
CA ALA A 313 12.06 -2.41 9.45
C ALA A 313 12.89 -1.21 8.97
N LEU A 314 13.19 -0.26 9.87
CA LEU A 314 13.96 0.96 9.62
C LEU A 314 15.43 0.75 9.99
#